data_AF-A0A1H4NU38-F1
#
_entry.id   AF-A0A1H4NU38-F1
#
_cell.length_a   1.000
_cell.length_b   1.000
_cell.length_c   1.000
_cell.angle_alpha   90.00
_cell.angle_beta   90.00
_cell.angle_gamma   90.00
#
_symmetry.space_group_name_H-M   'P 1'
#
loop_
_entity.id
_entity.type
_entity.pdbx_description
1 polymer ?
#
loop_
_entity_poly.entity_id
_entity_poly.type
_entity_poly.pdbx_seq_one_letter_code
_entity_poly.pdbx_strand_id
1 'polypeptide(L)'
;MLITLGACGASLIWLGLWPALARRTERLARRRIEAALPMSVAEFAGERDQLRAALAVKEARVEQRAAALAAEHAHMLAEVGRGQARLASVEESLAGEARRHGEALAEKERLAAALADSGGGLQDEQRLHGATRERLMALEAAHRELIGGHENLADTAEQRRLETAALQAEREALLGRIEGLEAAHHSLRTEHSSLSETANARHVENAVLKAERETHVERLARLETQLSAREARLAELGDQTMRRDIEKTDADIRASDLATRLAASDAHGARLALDLDDAKERLASLTALHQTASQQAASAMAELAALRQELTTSHQELASSHQEREAAQQRGDGAAAAHGDAVAELRVELNEIIQALESQKAELRAATASLEEARAERDRLQGQLTLFAVDPGGSASGGQAREELAREELAREELAREELVGMIERLADEIARVGGADPLPPIATIRPADKRPQAAAAE
;
A
#
# COMPACT_ATOMS: atom_id res chain seq x y z
N MET A 1 -134.25 222.95 38.58
CA MET A 1 -135.50 222.20 38.34
C MET A 1 -136.15 222.56 37.01
N LEU A 2 -136.40 223.84 36.69
CA LEU A 2 -136.98 224.25 35.39
C LEU A 2 -136.06 224.00 34.17
N ILE A 3 -134.74 224.23 34.30
CA ILE A 3 -133.77 224.04 33.21
C ILE A 3 -133.64 222.54 32.82
N THR A 4 -133.66 221.63 33.80
CA THR A 4 -133.60 220.18 33.55
C THR A 4 -134.86 219.65 32.87
N LEU A 5 -136.04 220.18 33.22
CA LEU A 5 -137.30 219.81 32.57
C LEU A 5 -137.36 220.33 31.12
N GLY A 6 -136.86 221.55 30.88
CA GLY A 6 -136.69 222.12 29.54
C GLY A 6 -135.69 221.33 28.69
N ALA A 7 -134.54 220.93 29.25
CA ALA A 7 -133.56 220.10 28.55
C ALA A 7 -134.09 218.70 28.22
N CYS A 8 -134.81 218.06 29.15
CA CYS A 8 -135.48 216.78 28.87
C CYS A 8 -136.54 216.94 27.78
N GLY A 9 -137.40 217.96 27.85
CA GLY A 9 -138.41 218.23 26.82
C GLY A 9 -137.80 218.48 25.43
N ALA A 10 -136.75 219.30 25.35
CA ALA A 10 -136.03 219.57 24.11
C ALA A 10 -135.33 218.31 23.56
N SER A 11 -134.72 217.49 24.42
CA SER A 11 -134.09 216.22 24.02
C SER A 11 -135.11 215.21 23.50
N LEU A 12 -136.32 215.17 24.08
CA LEU A 12 -137.43 214.32 23.61
C LEU A 12 -137.94 214.76 22.24
N ILE A 13 -138.09 216.07 22.00
CA ILE A 13 -138.46 216.59 20.68
C ILE A 13 -137.35 216.29 19.66
N TRP A 14 -136.08 216.45 20.03
CA TRP A 14 -134.96 216.10 19.16
C TRP A 14 -134.92 214.61 18.83
N LEU A 15 -135.13 213.73 19.82
CA LEU A 15 -135.20 212.28 19.61
C LEU A 15 -136.39 211.88 18.73
N GLY A 16 -137.52 212.60 18.83
CA GLY A 16 -138.67 212.39 17.96
C GLY A 16 -138.42 212.84 16.52
N LEU A 17 -137.69 213.94 16.31
CA LEU A 17 -137.38 214.45 14.97
C LEU A 17 -136.22 213.69 14.30
N TRP A 18 -135.26 213.17 15.06
CA TRP A 18 -134.07 212.49 14.56
C TRP A 18 -134.35 211.35 13.55
N PRO A 19 -135.25 210.38 13.80
CA PRO A 19 -135.52 209.32 12.84
C PRO A 19 -136.15 209.84 11.53
N ALA A 20 -136.88 210.96 11.58
CA ALA A 20 -137.41 211.58 10.37
C ALA A 20 -136.30 212.23 9.53
N LEU A 21 -135.36 212.92 10.17
CA LEU A 21 -134.18 213.50 9.52
C LEU A 21 -133.22 212.42 9.00
N ALA A 22 -133.00 211.33 9.74
CA ALA A 22 -132.21 210.18 9.31
C ALA A 22 -132.80 209.52 8.05
N ARG A 23 -134.11 209.26 8.01
CA ARG A 23 -134.78 208.71 6.82
C ARG A 23 -134.73 209.65 5.62
N ARG A 24 -134.65 210.96 5.84
CA ARG A 24 -134.53 211.95 4.75
C ARG A 24 -133.10 212.03 4.23
N THR A 25 -132.12 212.02 5.12
CA THR A 25 -130.70 212.01 4.75
C THR A 25 -130.32 210.70 4.07
N GLU A 26 -130.80 209.53 4.52
CA GLU A 26 -130.64 208.26 3.82
C GLU A 26 -131.23 208.28 2.41
N ARG A 27 -132.44 208.85 2.24
CA ARG A 27 -133.05 208.98 0.90
C ARG A 27 -132.25 209.90 -0.01
N LEU A 28 -131.73 211.01 0.51
CA LEU A 28 -130.91 211.95 -0.27
C LEU A 28 -129.52 211.38 -0.57
N ALA A 29 -128.89 210.71 0.39
CA ALA A 29 -127.61 210.03 0.23
C ALA A 29 -127.74 208.89 -0.78
N ARG A 30 -128.80 208.09 -0.68
CA ARG A 30 -129.10 207.02 -1.64
C ARG A 30 -129.32 207.56 -3.04
N ARG A 31 -130.10 208.64 -3.22
CA ARG A 31 -130.26 209.31 -4.53
C ARG A 31 -128.96 209.90 -5.07
N ARG A 32 -128.07 210.40 -4.21
CA ARG A 32 -126.75 210.93 -4.64
C ARG A 32 -125.78 209.81 -5.00
N ILE A 33 -125.77 208.71 -4.28
CA ILE A 33 -124.96 207.51 -4.60
C ILE A 33 -125.47 206.88 -5.90
N GLU A 34 -126.80 206.75 -6.06
CA GLU A 34 -127.43 206.27 -7.29
C GLU A 34 -127.17 207.19 -8.50
N ALA A 35 -126.91 208.50 -8.29
CA ALA A 35 -126.56 209.43 -9.36
C ALA A 35 -125.04 209.54 -9.64
N ALA A 36 -124.19 209.15 -8.68
CA ALA A 36 -122.74 209.27 -8.78
C ALA A 36 -122.06 207.99 -9.26
N LEU A 37 -122.74 206.83 -9.18
CA LEU A 37 -122.27 205.62 -9.82
C LEU A 37 -122.94 205.48 -11.20
N PRO A 38 -122.18 205.50 -12.31
CA PRO A 38 -122.73 205.22 -13.64
C PRO A 38 -123.11 203.74 -13.82
N MET A 39 -123.03 202.95 -12.75
CA MET A 39 -123.33 201.52 -12.68
C MET A 39 -124.43 201.29 -11.64
N SER A 40 -125.52 200.68 -12.09
CA SER A 40 -126.72 200.41 -11.30
C SER A 40 -126.42 199.54 -10.07
N VAL A 41 -127.20 199.66 -8.98
CA VAL A 41 -127.15 198.71 -7.83
C VAL A 41 -127.31 197.26 -8.29
N ALA A 42 -127.96 197.04 -9.43
CA ALA A 42 -128.06 195.72 -10.07
C ALA A 42 -126.71 195.20 -10.59
N GLU A 43 -125.82 196.07 -11.05
CA GLU A 43 -124.49 195.70 -11.58
C GLU A 43 -123.54 195.30 -10.44
N PHE A 44 -123.57 195.97 -9.29
CA PHE A 44 -122.82 195.54 -8.09
C PHE A 44 -123.28 194.19 -7.54
N ALA A 45 -124.59 193.94 -7.55
CA ALA A 45 -125.12 192.62 -7.21
C ALA A 45 -124.62 191.56 -8.21
N GLY A 46 -124.58 191.91 -9.50
CA GLY A 46 -124.01 191.10 -10.57
C GLY A 46 -122.53 190.77 -10.38
N GLU A 47 -121.66 191.75 -10.11
CA GLU A 47 -120.22 191.52 -9.88
C GLU A 47 -119.95 190.70 -8.63
N ARG A 48 -120.70 190.94 -7.54
CA ARG A 48 -120.61 190.13 -6.32
C ARG A 48 -121.04 188.69 -6.59
N ASP A 49 -122.11 188.50 -7.33
CA ASP A 49 -122.59 187.15 -7.68
C ASP A 49 -121.65 186.47 -8.69
N GLN A 50 -120.98 187.24 -9.57
CA GLN A 50 -119.90 186.78 -10.44
C GLN A 50 -118.64 186.37 -9.66
N LEU A 51 -118.26 187.12 -8.61
CA LEU A 51 -117.16 186.75 -7.71
C LEU A 51 -117.49 185.51 -6.88
N ARG A 52 -118.73 185.38 -6.39
CA ARG A 52 -119.22 184.15 -5.71
C ARG A 52 -119.19 182.96 -6.65
N ALA A 53 -119.62 183.13 -7.88
CA ALA A 53 -119.55 182.09 -8.91
C ALA A 53 -118.09 181.73 -9.22
N ALA A 54 -117.19 182.70 -9.36
CA ALA A 54 -115.77 182.46 -9.62
C ALA A 54 -115.07 181.73 -8.46
N LEU A 55 -115.40 182.07 -7.21
CA LEU A 55 -114.91 181.35 -6.03
C LEU A 55 -115.46 179.94 -5.96
N ALA A 56 -116.78 179.75 -6.18
CA ALA A 56 -117.39 178.42 -6.22
C ALA A 56 -116.78 177.52 -7.30
N VAL A 57 -116.48 178.08 -8.49
CA VAL A 57 -115.80 177.34 -9.57
C VAL A 57 -114.36 176.99 -9.20
N LYS A 58 -113.62 177.89 -8.54
CA LYS A 58 -112.26 177.61 -8.06
C LYS A 58 -112.24 176.54 -6.97
N GLU A 59 -113.16 176.63 -6.02
CA GLU A 59 -113.34 175.67 -4.92
C GLU A 59 -113.72 174.30 -5.48
N ALA A 60 -114.73 174.23 -6.35
CA ALA A 60 -115.10 173.00 -7.06
C ALA A 60 -113.93 172.42 -7.89
N ARG A 61 -113.10 173.27 -8.51
CA ARG A 61 -111.92 172.81 -9.27
C ARG A 61 -110.81 172.26 -8.36
N VAL A 62 -110.63 172.83 -7.18
CA VAL A 62 -109.69 172.30 -6.16
C VAL A 62 -110.22 171.00 -5.58
N GLU A 63 -111.52 170.92 -5.26
CA GLU A 63 -112.17 169.69 -4.80
C GLU A 63 -112.08 168.59 -5.85
N GLN A 64 -112.34 168.88 -7.13
CA GLN A 64 -112.18 167.91 -8.22
C GLN A 64 -110.73 167.43 -8.35
N ARG A 65 -109.74 168.32 -8.21
CA ARG A 65 -108.31 167.94 -8.22
C ARG A 65 -107.94 167.10 -7.02
N ALA A 66 -108.42 167.45 -5.83
CA ALA A 66 -108.20 166.69 -4.61
C ALA A 66 -108.85 165.29 -4.71
N ALA A 67 -110.06 165.22 -5.27
CA ALA A 67 -110.76 163.96 -5.54
C ALA A 67 -110.01 163.10 -6.58
N ALA A 68 -109.48 163.71 -7.65
CA ALA A 68 -108.67 163.00 -8.65
C ALA A 68 -107.37 162.46 -8.03
N LEU A 69 -106.64 163.27 -7.28
CA LEU A 69 -105.43 162.84 -6.56
C LEU A 69 -105.73 161.76 -5.53
N ALA A 70 -106.84 161.85 -4.79
CA ALA A 70 -107.25 160.82 -3.85
C ALA A 70 -107.59 159.50 -4.56
N ALA A 71 -108.23 159.56 -5.73
CA ALA A 71 -108.51 158.39 -6.56
C ALA A 71 -107.22 157.76 -7.10
N GLU A 72 -106.26 158.57 -7.58
CA GLU A 72 -104.94 158.09 -7.99
C GLU A 72 -104.17 157.46 -6.82
N HIS A 73 -104.15 158.10 -5.65
CA HIS A 73 -103.53 157.54 -4.45
C HIS A 73 -104.18 156.23 -4.00
N ALA A 74 -105.51 156.15 -4.01
CA ALA A 74 -106.24 154.91 -3.71
C ALA A 74 -105.89 153.80 -4.72
N HIS A 75 -105.76 154.15 -6.00
CA HIS A 75 -105.34 153.22 -7.05
C HIS A 75 -103.91 152.71 -6.81
N MET A 76 -102.96 153.60 -6.52
CA MET A 76 -101.57 153.23 -6.23
C MET A 76 -101.46 152.37 -4.97
N LEU A 77 -102.21 152.68 -3.90
CA LEU A 77 -102.26 151.84 -2.70
C LEU A 77 -102.84 150.46 -2.99
N ALA A 78 -103.86 150.37 -3.85
CA ALA A 78 -104.39 149.09 -4.30
C ALA A 78 -103.39 148.30 -5.15
N GLU A 79 -102.57 148.97 -5.96
CA GLU A 79 -101.47 148.33 -6.71
C GLU A 79 -100.36 147.82 -5.81
N VAL A 80 -99.92 148.63 -4.83
CA VAL A 80 -98.94 148.22 -3.82
C VAL A 80 -99.49 147.05 -3.01
N GLY A 81 -100.76 147.09 -2.59
CA GLY A 81 -101.40 145.98 -1.89
C GLY A 81 -101.46 144.70 -2.72
N ARG A 82 -101.77 144.79 -4.02
CA ARG A 82 -101.68 143.65 -4.95
C ARG A 82 -100.25 143.13 -5.11
N GLY A 83 -99.27 144.04 -5.17
CA GLY A 83 -97.85 143.70 -5.23
C GLY A 83 -97.36 142.99 -3.97
N GLN A 84 -97.73 143.48 -2.79
CA GLN A 84 -97.43 142.86 -1.50
C GLN A 84 -98.07 141.47 -1.38
N ALA A 85 -99.33 141.31 -1.82
CA ALA A 85 -99.99 140.01 -1.84
C ALA A 85 -99.28 139.00 -2.77
N ARG A 86 -98.81 139.46 -3.95
CA ARG A 86 -98.00 138.62 -4.86
C ARG A 86 -96.65 138.27 -4.25
N LEU A 87 -95.95 139.22 -3.64
CA LEU A 87 -94.67 138.99 -2.98
C LEU A 87 -94.82 137.95 -1.86
N ALA A 88 -95.81 138.12 -1.00
CA ALA A 88 -96.11 137.15 0.06
C ALA A 88 -96.41 135.75 -0.48
N SER A 89 -97.13 135.63 -1.61
CA SER A 89 -97.40 134.33 -2.25
C SER A 89 -96.13 133.67 -2.82
N VAL A 90 -95.20 134.47 -3.36
CA VAL A 90 -93.92 133.98 -3.88
C VAL A 90 -93.00 133.59 -2.74
N GLU A 91 -92.95 134.38 -1.67
CA GLU A 91 -92.18 134.07 -0.45
C GLU A 91 -92.66 132.77 0.19
N GLU A 92 -93.98 132.53 0.30
CA GLU A 92 -94.51 131.26 0.80
C GLU A 92 -94.17 130.09 -0.13
N SER A 93 -94.23 130.29 -1.45
CA SER A 93 -93.85 129.26 -2.42
C SER A 93 -92.36 128.91 -2.32
N LEU A 94 -91.49 129.92 -2.19
CA LEU A 94 -90.05 129.76 -2.03
C LEU A 94 -89.71 129.08 -0.69
N ALA A 95 -90.41 129.44 0.38
CA ALA A 95 -90.28 128.77 1.68
C ALA A 95 -90.74 127.30 1.59
N GLY A 96 -91.81 127.03 0.85
CA GLY A 96 -92.28 125.68 0.57
C GLY A 96 -91.26 124.84 -0.21
N GLU A 97 -90.65 125.41 -1.26
CA GLU A 97 -89.59 124.76 -2.04
C GLU A 97 -88.32 124.53 -1.20
N ALA A 98 -87.90 125.50 -0.38
CA ALA A 98 -86.76 125.36 0.51
C ALA A 98 -86.97 124.23 1.54
N ARG A 99 -88.18 124.09 2.09
CA ARG A 99 -88.54 122.95 2.96
C ARG A 99 -88.45 121.63 2.22
N ARG A 100 -89.06 121.51 1.04
CA ARG A 100 -89.00 120.28 0.22
C ARG A 100 -87.56 119.91 -0.15
N HIS A 101 -86.73 120.90 -0.48
CA HIS A 101 -85.32 120.66 -0.79
C HIS A 101 -84.55 120.21 0.46
N GLY A 102 -84.81 120.79 1.62
CA GLY A 102 -84.24 120.34 2.90
C GLY A 102 -84.64 118.91 3.25
N GLU A 103 -85.90 118.55 3.06
CA GLU A 103 -86.42 117.19 3.25
C GLU A 103 -85.75 116.20 2.28
N ALA A 104 -85.65 116.55 0.99
CA ALA A 104 -85.01 115.71 -0.01
C ALA A 104 -83.51 115.50 0.26
N LEU A 105 -82.79 116.54 0.74
CA LEU A 105 -81.40 116.41 1.16
C LEU A 105 -81.26 115.49 2.38
N ALA A 106 -82.12 115.66 3.39
CA ALA A 106 -82.12 114.81 4.56
C ALA A 106 -82.44 113.34 4.21
N GLU A 107 -83.37 113.11 3.27
CA GLU A 107 -83.66 111.76 2.76
C GLU A 107 -82.48 111.17 2.00
N LYS A 108 -81.83 111.96 1.14
CA LYS A 108 -80.61 111.53 0.44
C LYS A 108 -79.49 111.15 1.40
N GLU A 109 -79.27 111.93 2.45
CA GLU A 109 -78.28 111.62 3.49
C GLU A 109 -78.63 110.35 4.26
N ARG A 110 -79.90 110.15 4.61
CA ARG A 110 -80.38 108.90 5.23
C ARG A 110 -80.15 107.69 4.33
N LEU A 111 -80.47 107.80 3.04
CA LEU A 111 -80.24 106.73 2.07
C LEU A 111 -78.75 106.46 1.85
N ALA A 112 -77.92 107.51 1.80
CA ALA A 112 -76.47 107.35 1.71
C ALA A 112 -75.89 106.65 2.94
N ALA A 113 -76.36 106.98 4.15
CA ALA A 113 -75.98 106.30 5.38
C ALA A 113 -76.42 104.83 5.38
N ALA A 114 -77.66 104.54 4.97
CA ALA A 114 -78.17 103.17 4.86
C ALA A 114 -77.40 102.32 3.83
N LEU A 115 -77.01 102.93 2.70
CA LEU A 115 -76.17 102.27 1.69
C LEU A 115 -74.76 102.02 2.21
N ALA A 116 -74.17 102.96 2.96
CA ALA A 116 -72.86 102.78 3.57
C ALA A 116 -72.89 101.65 4.62
N ASP A 117 -73.92 101.60 5.45
CA ASP A 117 -74.11 100.55 6.46
C ASP A 117 -74.32 99.17 5.80
N SER A 118 -75.19 99.09 4.78
CA SER A 118 -75.40 97.88 3.98
C SER A 118 -74.12 97.44 3.27
N GLY A 119 -73.34 98.39 2.74
CA GLY A 119 -72.05 98.12 2.12
C GLY A 119 -71.00 97.61 3.13
N GLY A 120 -71.00 98.14 4.35
CA GLY A 120 -70.18 97.62 5.46
C GLY A 120 -70.56 96.19 5.83
N GLY A 121 -71.86 95.92 6.00
CA GLY A 121 -72.37 94.57 6.30
C GLY A 121 -72.01 93.54 5.22
N LEU A 122 -72.15 93.89 3.94
CA LEU A 122 -71.74 93.03 2.83
C LEU A 122 -70.23 92.75 2.82
N GLN A 123 -69.39 93.75 3.16
CA GLN A 123 -67.94 93.54 3.27
C GLN A 123 -67.57 92.61 4.42
N ASP A 124 -68.24 92.74 5.56
CA ASP A 124 -68.01 91.86 6.71
C ASP A 124 -68.47 90.43 6.42
N GLU A 125 -69.60 90.25 5.74
CA GLU A 125 -70.07 88.94 5.28
C GLU A 125 -69.10 88.33 4.26
N GLN A 126 -68.58 89.12 3.31
CA GLN A 126 -67.54 88.69 2.38
C GLN A 126 -66.25 88.26 3.09
N ARG A 127 -65.80 89.01 4.11
CA ARG A 127 -64.64 88.63 4.94
C ARG A 127 -64.88 87.31 5.67
N LEU A 128 -66.06 87.14 6.26
CA LEU A 128 -66.43 85.90 6.94
C LEU A 128 -66.51 84.72 5.96
N HIS A 129 -67.09 84.93 4.78
CA HIS A 129 -67.10 83.92 3.71
C HIS A 129 -65.70 83.59 3.19
N GLY A 130 -64.81 84.57 3.08
CA GLY A 130 -63.39 84.33 2.78
C GLY A 130 -62.72 83.45 3.83
N ALA A 131 -62.84 83.83 5.11
CA ALA A 131 -62.25 83.10 6.22
C ALA A 131 -62.83 81.68 6.37
N THR A 132 -64.12 81.49 6.12
CA THR A 132 -64.75 80.15 6.15
C THR A 132 -64.30 79.28 4.97
N ARG A 133 -64.14 79.84 3.77
CA ARG A 133 -63.56 79.12 2.62
C ARG A 133 -62.12 78.71 2.88
N GLU A 134 -61.30 79.58 3.46
CA GLU A 134 -59.91 79.24 3.84
C GLU A 134 -59.87 78.12 4.86
N ARG A 135 -60.75 78.15 5.88
CA ARG A 135 -60.87 77.05 6.86
C ARG A 135 -61.31 75.74 6.22
N LEU A 136 -62.26 75.78 5.27
CA LEU A 136 -62.69 74.58 4.53
C LEU A 136 -61.55 74.01 3.69
N MET A 137 -60.82 74.85 2.96
CA MET A 137 -59.64 74.43 2.18
C MET A 137 -58.56 73.81 3.07
N ALA A 138 -58.30 74.41 4.24
CA ALA A 138 -57.37 73.86 5.22
C ALA A 138 -57.83 72.50 5.78
N LEU A 139 -59.13 72.36 6.08
CA LEU A 139 -59.71 71.11 6.55
C LEU A 139 -59.66 70.00 5.47
N GLU A 140 -59.96 70.34 4.22
CA GLU A 140 -59.86 69.41 3.09
C GLU A 140 -58.40 68.97 2.84
N ALA A 141 -57.45 69.89 2.97
CA ALA A 141 -56.02 69.57 2.87
C ALA A 141 -55.58 68.63 4.01
N ALA A 142 -55.97 68.92 5.25
CA ALA A 142 -55.69 68.05 6.39
C ALA A 142 -56.37 66.67 6.25
N HIS A 143 -57.57 66.61 5.70
CA HIS A 143 -58.26 65.35 5.43
C HIS A 143 -57.55 64.52 4.35
N ARG A 144 -57.10 65.15 3.27
CA ARG A 144 -56.29 64.50 2.23
C ARG A 144 -54.97 63.97 2.78
N GLU A 145 -54.30 64.74 3.63
CA GLU A 145 -53.08 64.30 4.31
C GLU A 145 -53.35 63.11 5.23
N LEU A 146 -54.45 63.14 5.98
CA LEU A 146 -54.85 62.03 6.83
C LEU A 146 -55.15 60.76 6.03
N ILE A 147 -55.86 60.86 4.90
CA ILE A 147 -56.11 59.73 4.00
C ILE A 147 -54.80 59.15 3.47
N GLY A 148 -53.91 60.00 2.93
CA GLY A 148 -52.61 59.55 2.44
C GLY A 148 -51.76 58.91 3.55
N GLY A 149 -51.83 59.43 4.78
CA GLY A 149 -51.22 58.81 5.95
C GLY A 149 -51.80 57.42 6.27
N HIS A 150 -53.12 57.24 6.19
CA HIS A 150 -53.76 55.94 6.40
C HIS A 150 -53.40 54.93 5.30
N GLU A 151 -53.34 55.35 4.04
CA GLU A 151 -52.91 54.50 2.92
C GLU A 151 -51.47 54.03 3.13
N ASN A 152 -50.54 54.93 3.45
CA ASN A 152 -49.15 54.56 3.76
C ASN A 152 -49.05 53.60 4.96
N LEU A 153 -49.85 53.82 6.01
CA LEU A 153 -49.91 52.91 7.17
C LEU A 153 -50.51 51.54 6.80
N ALA A 154 -51.51 51.52 5.92
CA ALA A 154 -52.10 50.28 5.42
C ALA A 154 -51.08 49.49 4.58
N ASP A 155 -50.38 50.15 3.65
CA ASP A 155 -49.34 49.55 2.81
C ASP A 155 -48.20 48.97 3.66
N THR A 156 -47.72 49.74 4.65
CA THR A 156 -46.67 49.24 5.57
C THR A 156 -47.16 48.10 6.46
N ALA A 157 -48.43 48.10 6.86
CA ALA A 157 -49.02 46.98 7.60
C ALA A 157 -49.16 45.73 6.72
N GLU A 158 -49.53 45.88 5.45
CA GLU A 158 -49.61 44.79 4.47
C GLU A 158 -48.22 44.23 4.16
N GLN A 159 -47.22 45.08 3.93
CA GLN A 159 -45.81 44.66 3.78
C GLN A 159 -45.34 43.85 4.99
N ARG A 160 -45.59 44.33 6.21
CA ARG A 160 -45.25 43.56 7.43
C ARG A 160 -46.00 42.24 7.53
N ARG A 161 -47.29 42.19 7.13
CA ARG A 161 -48.05 40.93 7.09
C ARG A 161 -47.43 39.94 6.11
N LEU A 162 -47.07 40.39 4.91
CA LEU A 162 -46.39 39.56 3.91
C LEU A 162 -45.03 39.06 4.42
N GLU A 163 -44.23 39.93 5.04
CA GLU A 163 -42.96 39.55 5.67
C GLU A 163 -43.17 38.52 6.78
N THR A 164 -44.16 38.72 7.66
CA THR A 164 -44.46 37.74 8.71
C THR A 164 -44.92 36.41 8.16
N ALA A 165 -45.72 36.39 7.09
CA ALA A 165 -46.15 35.17 6.42
C ALA A 165 -44.97 34.46 5.73
N ALA A 166 -44.05 35.21 5.12
CA ALA A 166 -42.83 34.67 4.52
C ALA A 166 -41.91 34.05 5.58
N LEU A 167 -41.69 34.74 6.70
CA LEU A 167 -40.90 34.21 7.83
C LEU A 167 -41.57 33.00 8.48
N GLN A 168 -42.89 32.96 8.55
CA GLN A 168 -43.63 31.79 9.02
C GLN A 168 -43.44 30.58 8.09
N ALA A 169 -43.57 30.79 6.77
CA ALA A 169 -43.33 29.74 5.78
C ALA A 169 -41.87 29.24 5.81
N GLU A 170 -40.90 30.14 5.97
CA GLU A 170 -39.48 29.77 6.12
C GLU A 170 -39.26 28.96 7.40
N ARG A 171 -39.86 29.38 8.52
CA ARG A 171 -39.81 28.64 9.78
C ARG A 171 -40.41 27.23 9.63
N GLU A 172 -41.57 27.10 8.99
CA GLU A 172 -42.20 25.80 8.76
C GLU A 172 -41.35 24.91 7.85
N ALA A 173 -40.74 25.46 6.81
CA ALA A 173 -39.82 24.73 5.94
C ALA A 173 -38.57 24.25 6.70
N LEU A 174 -37.99 25.10 7.56
CA LEU A 174 -36.86 24.72 8.41
C LEU A 174 -37.24 23.65 9.44
N LEU A 175 -38.42 23.75 10.05
CA LEU A 175 -38.93 22.72 10.96
C LEU A 175 -39.11 21.39 10.23
N GLY A 176 -39.72 21.37 9.06
CA GLY A 176 -39.84 20.15 8.25
C GLY A 176 -38.49 19.56 7.85
N ARG A 177 -37.48 20.40 7.59
CA ARG A 177 -36.10 19.95 7.32
C ARG A 177 -35.43 19.38 8.58
N ILE A 178 -35.66 19.95 9.75
CA ILE A 178 -35.17 19.40 11.02
C ILE A 178 -35.81 18.04 11.27
N GLU A 179 -37.13 17.92 11.14
CA GLU A 179 -37.84 16.64 11.28
C GLU A 179 -37.31 15.58 10.30
N GLY A 180 -37.06 15.96 9.05
CA GLY A 180 -36.43 15.08 8.06
C GLY A 180 -35.02 14.64 8.43
N LEU A 181 -34.19 15.55 8.97
CA LEU A 181 -32.84 15.25 9.46
C LEU A 181 -32.88 14.36 10.71
N GLU A 182 -33.81 14.58 11.63
CA GLU A 182 -34.01 13.76 12.82
C GLU A 182 -34.43 12.34 12.44
N ALA A 183 -35.37 12.19 11.49
CA ALA A 183 -35.77 10.89 10.96
C ALA A 183 -34.61 10.16 10.27
N ALA A 184 -33.83 10.87 9.44
CA ALA A 184 -32.64 10.31 8.80
C ALA A 184 -31.59 9.89 9.82
N HIS A 185 -31.34 10.71 10.85
CA HIS A 185 -30.42 10.38 11.93
C HIS A 185 -30.90 9.18 12.75
N HIS A 186 -32.21 9.07 13.01
CA HIS A 186 -32.78 7.90 13.68
C HIS A 186 -32.59 6.63 12.83
N SER A 187 -32.89 6.68 11.53
CA SER A 187 -32.66 5.57 10.60
C SER A 187 -31.19 5.15 10.61
N LEU A 188 -30.27 6.11 10.46
CA LEU A 188 -28.83 5.84 10.45
C LEU A 188 -28.34 5.25 11.78
N ARG A 189 -28.91 5.70 12.90
CA ARG A 189 -28.63 5.13 14.23
C ARG A 189 -29.13 3.70 14.36
N THR A 190 -30.32 3.38 13.84
CA THR A 190 -30.84 2.01 13.84
C THR A 190 -30.03 1.08 12.95
N GLU A 191 -29.59 1.57 11.78
CA GLU A 191 -28.66 0.85 10.90
C GLU A 191 -27.30 0.65 11.57
N HIS A 192 -26.76 1.65 12.25
CA HIS A 192 -25.52 1.50 12.99
C HIS A 192 -25.65 0.50 14.15
N SER A 193 -26.78 0.49 14.86
CA SER A 193 -27.05 -0.51 15.91
C SER A 193 -27.08 -1.91 15.34
N SER A 194 -27.80 -2.14 14.24
CA SER A 194 -27.89 -3.47 13.62
C SER A 194 -26.55 -3.92 13.02
N LEU A 195 -25.78 -3.00 12.41
CA LEU A 195 -24.42 -3.29 11.97
C LEU A 195 -23.47 -3.59 13.14
N SER A 196 -23.59 -2.88 14.25
CA SER A 196 -22.82 -3.15 15.47
C SER A 196 -23.19 -4.50 16.08
N GLU A 197 -24.47 -4.85 16.16
CA GLU A 197 -24.95 -6.16 16.60
C GLU A 197 -24.43 -7.29 15.72
N THR A 198 -24.50 -7.13 14.39
CA THR A 198 -23.96 -8.13 13.45
C THR A 198 -22.44 -8.24 13.52
N ALA A 199 -21.72 -7.12 13.71
CA ALA A 199 -20.27 -7.14 13.92
C ALA A 199 -19.90 -7.83 15.24
N ASN A 200 -20.64 -7.57 16.33
CA ASN A 200 -20.47 -8.24 17.62
C ASN A 200 -20.76 -9.74 17.51
N ALA A 201 -21.84 -10.12 16.81
CA ALA A 201 -22.15 -11.53 16.55
C ALA A 201 -21.02 -12.23 15.79
N ARG A 202 -20.49 -11.59 14.74
CA ARG A 202 -19.30 -12.08 14.01
C ARG A 202 -18.05 -12.14 14.87
N HIS A 203 -17.84 -11.19 15.80
CA HIS A 203 -16.71 -11.22 16.73
C HIS A 203 -16.82 -12.40 17.71
N VAL A 204 -18.01 -12.66 18.25
CA VAL A 204 -18.28 -13.82 19.11
C VAL A 204 -18.07 -15.12 18.32
N GLU A 205 -18.62 -15.21 17.11
CA GLU A 205 -18.43 -16.37 16.23
C GLU A 205 -16.94 -16.62 15.93
N ASN A 206 -16.18 -15.57 15.58
CA ASN A 206 -14.74 -15.70 15.37
C ASN A 206 -13.98 -16.10 16.64
N ALA A 207 -14.40 -15.62 17.82
CA ALA A 207 -13.80 -16.04 19.09
C ALA A 207 -14.07 -17.52 19.38
N VAL A 208 -15.28 -18.00 19.12
CA VAL A 208 -15.64 -19.43 19.23
C VAL A 208 -14.82 -20.27 18.24
N LEU A 209 -14.80 -19.89 16.96
CA LEU A 209 -14.00 -20.59 15.94
C LEU A 209 -12.50 -20.59 16.29
N LYS A 210 -11.99 -19.51 16.89
CA LYS A 210 -10.60 -19.43 17.35
C LYS A 210 -10.36 -20.40 18.52
N ALA A 211 -11.25 -20.44 19.51
CA ALA A 211 -11.17 -21.39 20.62
C ALA A 211 -11.25 -22.84 20.12
N GLU A 212 -12.16 -23.14 19.19
CA GLU A 212 -12.24 -24.46 18.54
C GLU A 212 -10.92 -24.81 17.83
N ARG A 213 -10.35 -23.88 17.05
CA ARG A 213 -9.03 -24.07 16.43
C ARG A 213 -7.94 -24.33 17.46
N GLU A 214 -7.90 -23.59 18.56
CA GLU A 214 -6.94 -23.81 19.64
C GLU A 214 -7.10 -25.21 20.26
N THR A 215 -8.32 -25.66 20.53
CA THR A 215 -8.56 -27.04 21.01
C THR A 215 -8.14 -28.10 19.99
N HIS A 216 -8.36 -27.86 18.69
CA HIS A 216 -7.90 -28.76 17.64
C HIS A 216 -6.37 -28.79 17.55
N VAL A 217 -5.70 -27.64 17.67
CA VAL A 217 -4.23 -27.55 17.72
C VAL A 217 -3.68 -28.27 18.94
N GLU A 218 -4.26 -28.07 20.13
CA GLU A 218 -3.89 -28.81 21.33
C GLU A 218 -4.07 -30.32 21.15
N ARG A 219 -5.18 -30.74 20.53
CA ARG A 219 -5.43 -32.15 20.23
C ARG A 219 -4.41 -32.72 19.24
N LEU A 220 -4.04 -31.96 18.22
CA LEU A 220 -2.98 -32.35 17.28
C LEU A 220 -1.63 -32.47 17.98
N ALA A 221 -1.24 -31.50 18.79
CA ALA A 221 -0.01 -31.57 19.59
C ALA A 221 0.00 -32.77 20.55
N ARG A 222 -1.13 -33.10 21.18
CA ARG A 222 -1.29 -34.34 21.98
C ARG A 222 -1.14 -35.61 21.14
N LEU A 223 -1.69 -35.63 19.92
CA LEU A 223 -1.53 -36.78 19.03
C LEU A 223 -0.08 -36.91 18.51
N GLU A 224 0.58 -35.81 18.19
CA GLU A 224 1.99 -35.77 17.80
C GLU A 224 2.91 -36.24 18.93
N THR A 225 2.67 -35.80 20.17
CA THR A 225 3.39 -36.31 21.36
C THR A 225 3.12 -37.79 21.62
N GLN A 226 1.89 -38.27 21.40
CA GLN A 226 1.59 -39.71 21.47
C GLN A 226 2.27 -40.51 20.36
N LEU A 227 2.34 -39.98 19.14
CA LEU A 227 3.01 -40.61 18.01
C LEU A 227 4.52 -40.67 18.23
N SER A 228 5.15 -39.56 18.59
CA SER A 228 6.59 -39.52 18.93
C SER A 228 6.93 -40.44 20.10
N ALA A 229 6.07 -40.52 21.13
CA ALA A 229 6.24 -41.49 22.21
C ALA A 229 6.10 -42.95 21.75
N ARG A 230 5.20 -43.23 20.79
CA ARG A 230 5.06 -44.56 20.17
C ARG A 230 6.26 -44.89 19.28
N GLU A 231 6.75 -43.94 18.50
CA GLU A 231 7.96 -44.08 17.69
C GLU A 231 9.19 -44.31 18.56
N ALA A 232 9.35 -43.58 19.66
CA ALA A 232 10.41 -43.80 20.64
C ALA A 232 10.33 -45.20 21.27
N ARG A 233 9.12 -45.68 21.61
CA ARG A 233 8.91 -47.05 22.10
C ARG A 233 9.22 -48.10 21.04
N LEU A 234 8.89 -47.85 19.77
CA LEU A 234 9.25 -48.75 18.67
C LEU A 234 10.76 -48.78 18.44
N ALA A 235 11.43 -47.64 18.54
CA ALA A 235 12.89 -47.55 18.49
C ALA A 235 13.53 -48.29 19.68
N GLU A 236 13.02 -48.12 20.90
CA GLU A 236 13.50 -48.84 22.09
C GLU A 236 13.29 -50.36 21.97
N LEU A 237 12.14 -50.80 21.45
CA LEU A 237 11.90 -52.21 21.15
C LEU A 237 12.86 -52.72 20.06
N GLY A 238 13.14 -51.91 19.04
CA GLY A 238 14.17 -52.18 18.04
C GLY A 238 15.56 -52.38 18.65
N ASP A 239 15.97 -51.46 19.54
CA ASP A 239 17.24 -51.55 20.28
C ASP A 239 17.28 -52.78 21.20
N GLN A 240 16.16 -53.13 21.85
CA GLN A 240 16.05 -54.34 22.68
C GLN A 240 16.17 -55.63 21.84
N THR A 241 15.60 -55.66 20.63
CA THR A 241 15.79 -56.79 19.71
C THR A 241 17.22 -56.89 19.23
N MET A 242 17.85 -55.77 18.87
CA MET A 242 19.24 -55.74 18.45
C MET A 242 20.20 -56.17 19.58
N ARG A 243 19.94 -55.76 20.83
CA ARG A 243 20.70 -56.24 22.01
C ARG A 243 20.54 -57.74 22.24
N ARG A 244 19.33 -58.28 22.09
CA ARG A 244 19.09 -59.73 22.17
C ARG A 244 19.81 -60.51 21.07
N ASP A 245 19.87 -59.96 19.86
CA ASP A 245 20.58 -60.59 18.76
C ASP A 245 22.11 -60.56 18.99
N ILE A 246 22.65 -59.47 19.55
CA ILE A 246 24.05 -59.40 19.99
C ILE A 246 24.33 -60.44 21.10
N GLU A 247 23.47 -60.52 22.12
CA GLU A 247 23.60 -61.52 23.20
C GLU A 247 23.55 -62.97 22.68
N LYS A 248 22.72 -63.25 21.67
CA LYS A 248 22.70 -64.56 20.99
C LYS A 248 24.00 -64.82 20.23
N THR A 249 24.50 -63.84 19.47
CA THR A 249 25.77 -64.01 18.76
C THR A 249 26.95 -64.21 19.72
N ASP A 250 26.96 -63.53 20.88
CA ASP A 250 27.96 -63.74 21.93
C ASP A 250 27.83 -65.12 22.59
N ALA A 251 26.61 -65.65 22.72
CA ALA A 251 26.37 -67.01 23.19
C ALA A 251 26.84 -68.06 22.18
N ASP A 252 26.63 -67.83 20.88
CA ASP A 252 27.11 -68.71 19.80
C ASP A 252 28.65 -68.71 19.70
N ILE A 253 29.30 -67.54 19.87
CA ILE A 253 30.76 -67.44 19.95
C ILE A 253 31.29 -68.21 21.18
N ARG A 254 30.65 -68.08 22.34
CA ARG A 254 31.03 -68.85 23.54
C ARG A 254 30.81 -70.35 23.38
N ALA A 255 29.75 -70.77 22.68
CA ALA A 255 29.51 -72.18 22.36
C ALA A 255 30.59 -72.73 21.41
N SER A 256 31.01 -71.93 20.41
CA SER A 256 32.12 -72.27 19.51
C SER A 256 33.48 -72.34 20.23
N ASP A 257 33.75 -71.46 21.19
CA ASP A 257 34.99 -71.49 21.99
C ASP A 257 35.01 -72.70 22.96
N LEU A 258 33.86 -73.09 23.51
CA LEU A 258 33.74 -74.32 24.30
C LEU A 258 33.89 -75.59 23.44
N ALA A 259 33.36 -75.60 22.20
CA ALA A 259 33.52 -76.71 21.27
C ALA A 259 34.97 -76.90 20.83
N THR A 260 35.71 -75.82 20.59
CA THR A 260 37.16 -75.88 20.28
C THR A 260 38.00 -76.32 21.48
N ARG A 261 37.64 -75.93 22.71
CA ARG A 261 38.29 -76.44 23.93
C ARG A 261 38.01 -77.92 24.20
N LEU A 262 36.82 -78.42 23.88
CA LEU A 262 36.49 -79.85 23.96
C LEU A 262 37.27 -80.66 22.92
N ALA A 263 37.37 -80.17 21.67
CA ALA A 263 38.20 -80.81 20.64
C ALA A 263 39.70 -80.83 21.00
N ALA A 264 40.20 -79.79 21.68
CA ALA A 264 41.57 -79.75 22.20
C ALA A 264 41.79 -80.74 23.37
N SER A 265 40.78 -80.95 24.22
CA SER A 265 40.80 -81.95 25.30
C SER A 265 40.77 -83.38 24.73
N ASP A 266 39.96 -83.64 23.70
CA ASP A 266 39.88 -84.95 23.05
C ASP A 266 41.18 -85.29 22.29
N ALA A 267 41.83 -84.29 21.67
CA ALA A 267 43.16 -84.45 21.07
C ALA A 267 44.26 -84.72 22.12
N HIS A 268 44.12 -84.18 23.33
CA HIS A 268 45.04 -84.47 24.45
C HIS A 268 44.83 -85.88 25.02
N GLY A 269 43.58 -86.35 25.08
CA GLY A 269 43.24 -87.74 25.44
C GLY A 269 43.74 -88.77 24.42
N ALA A 270 43.66 -88.48 23.13
CA ALA A 270 44.18 -89.36 22.07
C ALA A 270 45.72 -89.49 22.09
N ARG A 271 46.45 -88.41 22.46
CA ARG A 271 47.91 -88.46 22.65
C ARG A 271 48.31 -89.30 23.86
N LEU A 272 47.62 -89.15 24.99
CA LEU A 272 47.87 -89.98 26.18
C LEU A 272 47.55 -91.47 25.96
N ALA A 273 46.59 -91.81 25.09
CA ALA A 273 46.31 -93.19 24.71
C ALA A 273 47.44 -93.81 23.86
N LEU A 274 48.01 -93.05 22.92
CA LEU A 274 49.18 -93.47 22.14
C LEU A 274 50.43 -93.65 23.02
N ASP A 275 50.69 -92.72 23.95
CA ASP A 275 51.82 -92.83 24.88
C ASP A 275 51.68 -94.03 25.84
N LEU A 276 50.43 -94.41 26.18
CA LEU A 276 50.15 -95.58 27.01
C LEU A 276 50.37 -96.90 26.25
N ASP A 277 50.03 -96.97 24.96
CA ASP A 277 50.28 -98.18 24.16
C ASP A 277 51.76 -98.33 23.81
N ASP A 278 52.49 -97.23 23.56
CA ASP A 278 53.94 -97.23 23.38
C ASP A 278 54.70 -97.65 24.66
N ALA A 279 54.16 -97.29 25.84
CA ALA A 279 54.68 -97.76 27.14
C ALA A 279 54.40 -99.25 27.42
N LYS A 280 53.29 -99.80 26.94
CA LYS A 280 52.97 -101.23 27.05
C LYS A 280 53.87 -102.10 26.17
N GLU A 281 54.19 -101.67 24.95
CA GLU A 281 55.14 -102.38 24.08
C GLU A 281 56.57 -102.35 24.64
N ARG A 282 56.98 -101.25 25.27
CA ARG A 282 58.28 -101.14 25.98
C ARG A 282 58.33 -102.04 27.22
N LEU A 283 57.23 -102.20 27.95
CA LEU A 283 57.13 -103.16 29.06
C LEU A 283 57.16 -104.61 28.57
N ALA A 284 56.48 -104.94 27.47
CA ALA A 284 56.51 -106.29 26.88
C ALA A 284 57.92 -106.69 26.39
N SER A 285 58.64 -105.78 25.75
CA SER A 285 60.02 -106.01 25.27
C SER A 285 61.06 -106.11 26.40
N LEU A 286 60.93 -105.31 27.46
CA LEU A 286 61.76 -105.43 28.66
C LEU A 286 61.51 -106.74 29.44
N THR A 287 60.28 -107.25 29.44
CA THR A 287 59.94 -108.52 30.11
C THR A 287 60.50 -109.73 29.33
N ALA A 288 60.51 -109.67 28.00
CA ALA A 288 61.12 -110.70 27.14
C ALA A 288 62.67 -110.71 27.24
N LEU A 289 63.30 -109.53 27.35
CA LEU A 289 64.74 -109.40 27.61
C LEU A 289 65.14 -109.91 29.01
N HIS A 290 64.30 -109.67 30.02
CA HIS A 290 64.55 -110.18 31.38
C HIS A 290 64.40 -111.71 31.48
N GLN A 291 63.45 -112.31 30.75
CA GLN A 291 63.30 -113.77 30.68
C GLN A 291 64.45 -114.47 29.94
N THR A 292 64.97 -113.87 28.86
CA THR A 292 66.11 -114.42 28.10
C THR A 292 67.44 -114.28 28.87
N ALA A 293 67.67 -113.16 29.56
CA ALA A 293 68.83 -112.98 30.44
C ALA A 293 68.80 -113.92 31.67
N SER A 294 67.61 -114.20 32.22
CA SER A 294 67.41 -115.16 33.33
C SER A 294 67.73 -116.61 32.92
N GLN A 295 67.33 -117.02 31.70
CA GLN A 295 67.65 -118.35 31.16
C GLN A 295 69.15 -118.52 30.83
N GLN A 296 69.83 -117.45 30.44
CA GLN A 296 71.28 -117.44 30.22
C GLN A 296 72.08 -117.46 31.54
N ALA A 297 71.56 -116.85 32.61
CA ALA A 297 72.17 -116.93 33.94
C ALA A 297 72.06 -118.32 34.59
N ALA A 298 70.95 -119.04 34.35
CA ALA A 298 70.75 -120.39 34.87
C ALA A 298 71.63 -121.46 34.18
N SER A 299 71.94 -121.31 32.89
CA SER A 299 72.84 -122.20 32.15
C SER A 299 74.32 -121.95 32.50
N ALA A 300 74.74 -120.69 32.65
CA ALA A 300 76.09 -120.36 33.11
C ALA A 300 76.38 -120.81 34.56
N MET A 301 75.38 -120.85 35.43
CA MET A 301 75.53 -121.36 36.81
C MET A 301 75.65 -122.90 36.88
N ALA A 302 75.11 -123.64 35.91
CA ALA A 302 75.26 -125.09 35.81
C ALA A 302 76.65 -125.50 35.27
N GLU A 303 77.21 -124.73 34.34
CA GLU A 303 78.57 -124.96 33.78
C GLU A 303 79.67 -124.60 34.80
N LEU A 304 79.48 -123.57 35.63
CA LEU A 304 80.39 -123.20 36.72
C LEU A 304 80.41 -124.21 37.89
N ALA A 305 79.37 -125.03 38.05
CA ALA A 305 79.32 -126.10 39.05
C ALA A 305 80.08 -127.36 38.58
N ALA A 306 80.05 -127.67 37.28
CA ALA A 306 80.80 -128.77 36.67
C ALA A 306 82.31 -128.50 36.61
N LEU A 307 82.72 -127.28 36.21
CA LEU A 307 84.13 -126.86 36.15
C LEU A 307 84.81 -126.77 37.53
N ARG A 308 84.05 -126.55 38.61
CA ARG A 308 84.56 -126.58 39.99
C ARG A 308 84.82 -127.99 40.53
N GLN A 309 84.21 -129.02 39.93
CA GLN A 309 84.40 -130.43 40.32
C GLN A 309 85.58 -131.08 39.56
N GLU A 310 85.93 -130.58 38.38
CA GLU A 310 87.17 -130.94 37.63
C GLU A 310 88.43 -130.21 38.14
N LEU A 311 88.28 -129.02 38.73
CA LEU A 311 89.42 -128.24 39.26
C LEU A 311 89.97 -128.80 40.58
N THR A 312 89.14 -129.49 41.38
CA THR A 312 89.56 -130.13 42.64
C THR A 312 90.24 -131.48 42.44
N THR A 313 89.95 -132.17 41.33
CA THR A 313 90.58 -133.45 40.96
C THR A 313 91.92 -133.25 40.25
N SER A 314 92.05 -132.22 39.41
CA SER A 314 93.31 -131.88 38.72
C SER A 314 94.40 -131.26 39.62
N HIS A 315 94.02 -130.57 40.72
CA HIS A 315 94.99 -130.02 41.69
C HIS A 315 95.69 -131.09 42.56
N GLN A 316 95.14 -132.30 42.65
CA GLN A 316 95.70 -133.37 43.48
C GLN A 316 96.71 -134.25 42.70
N GLU A 317 96.72 -134.17 41.36
CA GLU A 317 97.60 -134.94 40.45
C GLU A 317 98.82 -134.12 39.95
N LEU A 318 98.79 -132.79 40.01
CA LEU A 318 99.85 -131.93 39.50
C LEU A 318 100.98 -131.60 40.51
N ALA A 319 100.78 -131.87 41.81
CA ALA A 319 101.84 -131.70 42.81
C ALA A 319 102.84 -132.88 42.83
N SER A 320 102.43 -134.09 42.44
CA SER A 320 103.33 -135.25 42.35
C SER A 320 104.23 -135.23 41.10
N SER A 321 103.87 -134.47 40.06
CA SER A 321 104.61 -134.38 38.78
C SER A 321 105.73 -133.33 38.77
N HIS A 322 105.68 -132.33 39.67
CA HIS A 322 106.71 -131.28 39.77
C HIS A 322 108.04 -131.76 40.37
N GLN A 323 108.09 -132.96 40.95
CA GLN A 323 109.31 -133.53 41.55
C GLN A 323 110.24 -134.23 40.53
N GLU A 324 109.81 -134.43 39.27
CA GLU A 324 110.57 -135.27 38.31
C GLU A 324 111.15 -134.56 37.07
N ARG A 325 110.80 -133.28 36.76
CA ARG A 325 111.12 -132.70 35.44
C ARG A 325 112.10 -131.52 35.37
N GLU A 326 112.57 -130.95 36.47
CA GLU A 326 113.62 -129.91 36.43
C GLU A 326 115.05 -130.44 36.23
N ALA A 327 115.24 -131.76 36.05
CA ALA A 327 116.56 -132.36 35.87
C ALA A 327 117.10 -132.42 34.42
N ALA A 328 116.37 -131.98 33.38
CA ALA A 328 116.77 -132.38 32.02
C ALA A 328 116.54 -131.41 30.85
N GLN A 329 116.61 -130.07 31.01
CA GLN A 329 116.73 -129.20 29.81
C GLN A 329 117.32 -127.80 30.05
N GLN A 330 118.63 -127.74 30.28
CA GLN A 330 119.48 -126.57 29.94
C GLN A 330 120.82 -127.00 29.32
N ARG A 331 120.74 -127.67 28.16
CA ARG A 331 121.68 -127.64 26.99
C ARG A 331 120.88 -128.27 25.83
N GLY A 332 120.53 -127.65 24.70
CA GLY A 332 121.00 -126.47 23.97
C GLY A 332 121.23 -126.93 22.51
N ASP A 333 120.91 -126.21 21.43
CA ASP A 333 120.43 -124.84 21.23
C ASP A 333 119.97 -124.74 19.75
N GLY A 334 118.85 -124.06 19.45
CA GLY A 334 118.34 -123.79 18.09
C GLY A 334 117.72 -124.98 17.32
N ALA A 335 116.45 -124.89 16.89
CA ALA A 335 115.89 -125.78 15.85
C ALA A 335 114.55 -125.25 15.30
N ALA A 336 114.53 -125.00 13.98
CA ALA A 336 113.36 -124.71 13.17
C ALA A 336 112.94 -125.96 12.40
N ALA A 337 111.63 -126.25 12.32
CA ALA A 337 110.97 -126.88 11.17
C ALA A 337 109.47 -127.08 11.46
N ALA A 338 108.63 -126.24 10.84
CA ALA A 338 107.19 -126.49 10.67
C ALA A 338 106.73 -125.96 9.30
N HIS A 339 106.34 -126.93 8.47
CA HIS A 339 105.66 -126.96 7.17
C HIS A 339 105.06 -125.68 6.55
N GLY A 340 105.60 -125.34 5.39
CA GLY A 340 105.09 -124.37 4.41
C GLY A 340 105.21 -124.89 2.97
N ASP A 341 104.83 -126.15 2.72
CA ASP A 341 105.10 -126.85 1.44
C ASP A 341 103.94 -126.89 0.43
N ALA A 342 102.72 -126.46 0.76
CA ALA A 342 101.60 -126.52 -0.21
C ALA A 342 101.41 -125.27 -1.10
N VAL A 343 102.19 -124.20 -0.86
CA VAL A 343 102.16 -122.95 -1.66
C VAL A 343 103.32 -122.88 -2.66
N ALA A 344 104.13 -123.94 -2.75
CA ALA A 344 105.27 -124.04 -3.66
C ALA A 344 104.89 -124.57 -5.06
N GLU A 345 103.93 -125.50 -5.22
CA GLU A 345 103.70 -126.13 -6.53
C GLU A 345 102.76 -125.37 -7.47
N LEU A 346 101.75 -124.65 -7.00
CA LEU A 346 100.93 -123.79 -7.89
C LEU A 346 101.69 -122.55 -8.41
N ARG A 347 102.86 -122.24 -7.82
CA ARG A 347 103.83 -121.28 -8.37
C ARG A 347 104.61 -121.84 -9.56
N VAL A 348 104.64 -123.15 -9.76
CA VAL A 348 105.31 -123.80 -10.89
C VAL A 348 104.38 -123.82 -12.12
N GLU A 349 103.10 -124.18 -11.97
CA GLU A 349 102.16 -124.22 -13.10
C GLU A 349 101.81 -122.83 -13.68
N LEU A 350 101.71 -121.80 -12.83
CA LEU A 350 101.44 -120.44 -13.31
C LEU A 350 102.62 -119.87 -14.11
N ASN A 351 103.85 -120.31 -13.81
CA ASN A 351 105.06 -119.82 -14.48
C ASN A 351 105.27 -120.47 -15.87
N GLU A 352 104.77 -121.70 -16.08
CA GLU A 352 104.76 -122.35 -17.40
C GLU A 352 103.72 -121.75 -18.36
N ILE A 353 102.54 -121.35 -17.86
CA ILE A 353 101.52 -120.67 -18.67
C ILE A 353 102.01 -119.28 -19.14
N ILE A 354 102.81 -118.58 -18.32
CA ILE A 354 103.42 -117.30 -18.71
C ILE A 354 104.42 -117.48 -19.86
N GLN A 355 105.21 -118.56 -19.87
CA GLN A 355 106.13 -118.88 -20.97
C GLN A 355 105.40 -119.22 -22.29
N ALA A 356 104.22 -119.85 -22.24
CA ALA A 356 103.39 -120.11 -23.43
C ALA A 356 102.73 -118.83 -24.01
N LEU A 357 102.45 -117.83 -23.17
CA LEU A 357 101.90 -116.52 -23.59
C LEU A 357 102.98 -115.63 -24.24
N GLU A 358 104.25 -115.81 -23.90
CA GLU A 358 105.36 -115.08 -24.52
C GLU A 358 105.69 -115.58 -25.93
N SER A 359 105.51 -116.87 -26.24
CA SER A 359 105.68 -117.40 -27.59
C SER A 359 104.54 -116.97 -28.54
N GLN A 360 103.29 -116.93 -28.07
CA GLN A 360 102.17 -116.38 -28.86
C GLN A 360 102.29 -114.86 -29.12
N LYS A 361 102.92 -114.11 -28.19
CA LYS A 361 103.25 -112.69 -28.40
C LYS A 361 104.33 -112.46 -29.45
N ALA A 362 105.21 -113.43 -29.69
CA ALA A 362 106.25 -113.33 -30.72
C ALA A 362 105.68 -113.52 -32.14
N GLU A 363 104.67 -114.38 -32.32
CA GLU A 363 103.97 -114.58 -33.61
C GLU A 363 103.08 -113.39 -33.98
N LEU A 364 102.41 -112.75 -33.01
CA LEU A 364 101.61 -111.52 -33.24
C LEU A 364 102.45 -110.29 -33.60
N ARG A 365 103.67 -110.17 -33.07
CA ARG A 365 104.59 -109.07 -33.39
C ARG A 365 105.11 -109.13 -34.83
N ALA A 366 105.22 -110.32 -35.41
CA ALA A 366 105.54 -110.49 -36.82
C ALA A 366 104.40 -110.03 -37.74
N ALA A 367 103.14 -110.14 -37.29
CA ALA A 367 101.95 -109.74 -38.05
C ALA A 367 101.57 -108.25 -37.91
N THR A 368 101.92 -107.59 -36.80
CA THR A 368 101.66 -106.14 -36.63
C THR A 368 102.71 -105.25 -37.29
N ALA A 369 103.94 -105.76 -37.48
CA ALA A 369 104.98 -105.05 -38.21
C ALA A 369 104.62 -104.81 -39.70
N SER A 370 103.81 -105.67 -40.32
CA SER A 370 103.33 -105.48 -41.70
C SER A 370 102.16 -104.49 -41.84
N LEU A 371 101.54 -104.06 -40.72
CA LEU A 371 100.35 -103.19 -40.71
C LEU A 371 100.67 -101.73 -40.38
N GLU A 372 101.76 -101.47 -39.65
CA GLU A 372 102.25 -100.12 -39.39
C GLU A 372 102.97 -99.49 -40.61
N GLU A 373 103.49 -100.31 -41.53
CA GLU A 373 104.06 -99.85 -42.80
C GLU A 373 103.01 -99.16 -43.71
N ALA A 374 101.70 -99.37 -43.47
CA ALA A 374 100.61 -98.83 -44.30
C ALA A 374 99.88 -97.57 -43.75
N ARG A 375 100.04 -97.19 -42.46
CA ARG A 375 99.21 -96.14 -41.81
C ARG A 375 99.89 -94.79 -41.64
N ALA A 376 101.22 -94.73 -41.60
CA ALA A 376 101.97 -93.49 -41.45
C ALA A 376 101.83 -92.52 -42.65
N GLU A 377 101.35 -93.00 -43.81
CA GLU A 377 101.11 -92.16 -44.99
C GLU A 377 99.89 -91.22 -44.87
N ARG A 378 98.94 -91.48 -43.96
CA ARG A 378 97.60 -90.83 -43.98
C ARG A 378 97.47 -89.56 -43.13
N ASP A 379 98.06 -89.49 -41.94
CA ASP A 379 97.73 -88.45 -40.95
C ASP A 379 98.40 -87.07 -41.20
N ARG A 380 99.09 -86.92 -42.34
CA ARG A 380 99.80 -85.70 -42.74
C ARG A 380 98.91 -84.54 -43.19
N LEU A 381 97.58 -84.67 -43.20
CA LEU A 381 96.72 -83.83 -44.06
C LEU A 381 95.65 -82.91 -43.44
N GLN A 382 95.23 -82.95 -42.17
CA GLN A 382 93.94 -82.28 -41.86
C GLN A 382 93.76 -81.61 -40.48
N GLY A 383 94.43 -80.47 -40.26
CA GLY A 383 94.30 -79.68 -39.03
C GLY A 383 94.45 -78.16 -39.18
N GLN A 384 93.74 -77.49 -40.09
CA GLN A 384 94.04 -76.06 -40.37
C GLN A 384 92.92 -75.01 -40.33
N LEU A 385 91.66 -75.26 -39.94
CA LEU A 385 90.58 -74.26 -40.14
C LEU A 385 89.74 -73.87 -38.91
N THR A 386 90.43 -73.32 -37.90
CA THR A 386 89.95 -72.37 -36.86
C THR A 386 89.13 -71.22 -37.48
N LEU A 387 87.93 -70.81 -37.04
CA LEU A 387 87.37 -70.40 -35.74
C LEU A 387 87.46 -68.89 -35.40
N PHE A 388 86.47 -68.14 -35.93
CA PHE A 388 85.59 -67.13 -35.28
C PHE A 388 85.96 -65.64 -35.13
N ALA A 389 84.90 -64.83 -35.36
CA ALA A 389 84.80 -63.40 -35.68
C ALA A 389 84.40 -62.48 -34.49
N VAL A 390 84.48 -61.16 -34.73
CA VAL A 390 84.12 -60.01 -33.87
C VAL A 390 83.09 -59.13 -34.63
N ASP A 391 82.07 -58.60 -33.93
CA ASP A 391 80.98 -57.72 -34.42
C ASP A 391 81.44 -56.24 -34.60
N PRO A 392 80.81 -55.32 -35.40
CA PRO A 392 79.53 -54.68 -34.99
C PRO A 392 78.61 -54.02 -36.07
N GLY A 393 77.29 -53.97 -35.79
CA GLY A 393 76.37 -52.86 -36.15
C GLY A 393 75.64 -52.87 -37.52
N GLY A 394 74.34 -52.57 -37.51
CA GLY A 394 73.54 -52.24 -38.71
C GLY A 394 72.33 -53.14 -38.98
N SER A 395 71.35 -52.60 -39.69
CA SER A 395 69.98 -53.12 -39.90
C SER A 395 69.82 -54.36 -40.79
N ALA A 396 68.66 -55.03 -40.61
CA ALA A 396 67.89 -55.83 -41.58
C ALA A 396 68.14 -57.36 -41.71
N SER A 397 67.03 -58.02 -42.03
CA SER A 397 66.66 -59.46 -42.17
C SER A 397 67.63 -60.50 -42.76
N GLY A 398 67.48 -61.75 -42.26
CA GLY A 398 67.62 -63.06 -42.95
C GLY A 398 69.06 -63.47 -43.31
N GLY A 399 69.55 -64.71 -43.22
CA GLY A 399 68.94 -66.05 -43.22
C GLY A 399 69.75 -66.94 -44.19
N GLN A 400 70.00 -68.20 -43.81
CA GLN A 400 70.36 -69.34 -44.69
C GLN A 400 71.75 -69.35 -45.37
N ALA A 401 72.66 -70.20 -44.86
CA ALA A 401 73.60 -70.90 -45.73
C ALA A 401 74.10 -72.25 -45.20
N ARG A 402 73.43 -72.92 -44.25
CA ARG A 402 73.80 -74.17 -43.58
C ARG A 402 74.13 -75.40 -44.47
N GLU A 403 74.53 -75.37 -45.74
CA GLU A 403 74.26 -76.37 -46.80
C GLU A 403 75.23 -77.48 -47.37
N GLU A 404 76.57 -77.46 -47.30
CA GLU A 404 77.42 -78.22 -48.29
C GLU A 404 78.53 -79.19 -47.81
N LEU A 405 79.15 -79.11 -46.62
CA LEU A 405 80.42 -79.84 -46.36
C LEU A 405 80.33 -81.35 -45.99
N ALA A 406 79.33 -82.02 -46.50
CA ALA A 406 78.63 -83.04 -45.76
C ALA A 406 78.26 -84.26 -46.69
N ARG A 407 78.64 -84.15 -47.96
CA ARG A 407 78.32 -85.15 -48.99
C ARG A 407 79.45 -86.12 -49.30
N GLU A 408 80.66 -85.90 -48.79
CA GLU A 408 81.84 -86.75 -49.02
C GLU A 408 82.39 -87.32 -47.68
N GLU A 409 82.58 -88.59 -47.36
CA GLU A 409 82.58 -89.82 -48.14
C GLU A 409 82.89 -90.95 -47.13
N LEU A 410 81.94 -91.32 -46.28
CA LEU A 410 81.08 -92.51 -46.50
C LEU A 410 81.65 -93.62 -47.39
N ALA A 411 82.24 -93.32 -48.54
CA ALA A 411 82.77 -94.33 -49.46
C ALA A 411 83.97 -95.12 -48.90
N ARG A 412 84.69 -94.60 -47.88
CA ARG A 412 85.83 -95.34 -47.28
C ARG A 412 85.47 -96.20 -46.07
N GLU A 413 84.32 -95.99 -45.43
CA GLU A 413 83.88 -96.79 -44.28
C GLU A 413 83.30 -98.16 -44.66
N GLU A 414 82.92 -98.39 -45.92
CA GLU A 414 82.28 -99.64 -46.34
C GLU A 414 83.26 -100.82 -46.50
N LEU A 415 84.54 -100.58 -46.83
CA LEU A 415 85.54 -101.65 -46.98
C LEU A 415 86.02 -102.21 -45.62
N ALA A 416 85.96 -101.40 -44.56
CA ALA A 416 86.25 -101.83 -43.19
C ALA A 416 85.15 -102.72 -42.59
N ARG A 417 84.00 -102.87 -43.25
CA ARG A 417 82.86 -103.63 -42.73
C ARG A 417 82.81 -105.08 -43.17
N GLU A 418 83.36 -105.46 -44.32
CA GLU A 418 83.29 -106.84 -44.81
C GLU A 418 84.29 -107.79 -44.14
N GLU A 419 85.50 -107.33 -43.78
CA GLU A 419 86.51 -108.19 -43.15
C GLU A 419 86.22 -108.51 -41.68
N LEU A 420 85.59 -107.58 -40.94
CA LEU A 420 85.16 -107.79 -39.56
C LEU A 420 84.00 -108.79 -39.44
N VAL A 421 83.14 -108.87 -40.45
CA VAL A 421 82.00 -109.81 -40.48
C VAL A 421 82.49 -111.26 -40.68
N GLY A 422 83.55 -111.49 -41.47
CA GLY A 422 84.09 -112.84 -41.70
C GLY A 422 84.94 -113.44 -40.55
N MET A 423 85.38 -112.65 -39.57
CA MET A 423 86.09 -113.16 -38.40
C MET A 423 85.12 -113.55 -37.26
N ILE A 424 84.01 -112.81 -37.14
CA ILE A 424 82.95 -113.08 -36.17
C ILE A 424 82.15 -114.34 -36.58
N GLU A 425 81.93 -114.57 -37.88
CA GLU A 425 81.27 -115.80 -38.37
C GLU A 425 82.09 -117.07 -38.13
N ARG A 426 83.44 -117.00 -38.19
CA ARG A 426 84.31 -118.17 -37.93
C ARG A 426 84.33 -118.61 -36.46
N LEU A 427 84.25 -117.66 -35.53
CA LEU A 427 84.15 -117.97 -34.09
C LEU A 427 82.74 -118.45 -33.69
N ALA A 428 81.70 -118.03 -34.44
CA ALA A 428 80.35 -118.59 -34.28
C ALA A 428 80.24 -120.04 -34.80
N ASP A 429 80.98 -120.40 -35.86
CA ASP A 429 81.01 -121.75 -36.43
C ASP A 429 81.76 -122.78 -35.57
N GLU A 430 82.73 -122.36 -34.75
CA GLU A 430 83.51 -123.27 -33.89
C GLU A 430 82.75 -123.70 -32.62
N ILE A 431 81.64 -123.03 -32.29
CA ILE A 431 80.65 -123.53 -31.33
C ILE A 431 79.84 -124.70 -31.93
N ALA A 432 79.63 -124.76 -33.25
CA ALA A 432 78.64 -125.67 -33.85
C ALA A 432 79.11 -127.13 -34.01
N ARG A 433 80.41 -127.44 -33.92
CA ARG A 433 80.97 -128.79 -34.20
C ARG A 433 81.29 -129.66 -32.97
N VAL A 434 81.13 -129.18 -31.75
CA VAL A 434 81.36 -129.99 -30.52
C VAL A 434 80.07 -130.17 -29.68
N GLY A 435 78.92 -130.55 -30.22
CA GLY A 435 78.68 -131.34 -31.42
C GLY A 435 77.17 -131.56 -31.63
N GLY A 436 76.80 -131.73 -32.90
CA GLY A 436 75.42 -131.71 -33.42
C GLY A 436 74.48 -132.80 -32.87
N ALA A 437 73.18 -132.77 -33.15
CA ALA A 437 72.38 -132.05 -34.13
C ALA A 437 70.97 -131.79 -33.52
N ASP A 438 70.09 -130.92 -34.03
CA ASP A 438 69.41 -131.00 -35.33
C ASP A 438 68.57 -129.69 -35.57
N PRO A 439 67.92 -129.46 -36.75
CA PRO A 439 68.27 -128.33 -37.62
C PRO A 439 67.11 -127.40 -38.09
N LEU A 440 67.51 -126.17 -38.52
CA LEU A 440 67.04 -125.22 -39.59
C LEU A 440 65.60 -125.32 -40.19
N PRO A 441 64.95 -124.22 -40.71
CA PRO A 441 65.51 -123.26 -41.70
C PRO A 441 64.85 -121.83 -41.72
N PRO A 442 64.92 -121.01 -42.79
CA PRO A 442 66.10 -120.35 -43.35
C PRO A 442 65.93 -118.84 -43.60
N ILE A 443 67.06 -118.25 -43.98
CA ILE A 443 67.40 -116.88 -44.39
C ILE A 443 66.56 -116.32 -45.56
N ALA A 444 66.32 -115.00 -45.55
CA ALA A 444 66.23 -114.15 -46.76
C ALA A 444 66.74 -112.74 -46.40
N THR A 445 68.03 -112.44 -46.61
CA THR A 445 68.65 -111.78 -47.79
C THR A 445 68.25 -110.33 -48.07
N ILE A 446 69.23 -109.45 -47.82
CA ILE A 446 69.92 -108.56 -48.80
C ILE A 446 69.17 -107.34 -49.39
N ARG A 447 69.88 -106.20 -49.30
CA ARG A 447 70.03 -105.06 -50.24
C ARG A 447 69.31 -103.73 -49.94
N PRO A 448 69.82 -102.60 -50.49
CA PRO A 448 70.33 -101.48 -49.70
C PRO A 448 69.72 -100.15 -50.23
N ALA A 449 70.48 -99.05 -50.17
CA ALA A 449 70.14 -97.70 -50.63
C ALA A 449 69.30 -96.93 -49.60
N ASP A 450 69.49 -95.64 -49.39
CA ASP A 450 70.15 -94.66 -50.23
C ASP A 450 70.39 -93.43 -49.34
N LYS A 451 71.41 -92.65 -49.71
CA LYS A 451 71.40 -91.19 -49.55
C LYS A 451 71.42 -90.62 -48.12
N ARG A 452 72.65 -90.31 -47.70
CA ARG A 452 73.06 -88.91 -47.44
C ARG A 452 72.22 -87.89 -48.25
N PRO A 453 72.10 -86.59 -47.90
CA PRO A 453 73.13 -85.89 -47.13
C PRO A 453 72.65 -84.76 -46.20
N GLN A 454 73.23 -84.76 -45.01
CA GLN A 454 74.14 -83.72 -44.52
C GLN A 454 74.36 -82.53 -45.48
N ALA A 455 74.26 -81.34 -44.93
CA ALA A 455 74.40 -80.11 -45.64
C ALA A 455 74.69 -79.08 -44.53
N ALA A 456 75.88 -78.46 -44.60
CA ALA A 456 76.54 -77.58 -43.63
C ALA A 456 77.20 -76.39 -44.38
N ALA A 457 76.91 -75.13 -44.04
CA ALA A 457 77.68 -73.95 -44.44
C ALA A 457 77.30 -72.77 -43.50
N ALA A 458 78.19 -72.49 -42.56
CA ALA A 458 79.07 -71.35 -42.73
C ALA A 458 78.27 -70.04 -42.88
N GLU A 459 78.05 -69.36 -41.74
CA GLU A 459 79.10 -68.47 -41.24
C GLU A 459 79.56 -68.92 -39.86
#